data_AF-A0A8J2M608-F1
#
_entry.id   AF-A0A8J2M608-F1
#
_cell.length_a   1.000
_cell.length_b   1.000
_cell.length_c   1.000
_cell.angle_alpha   90.00
_cell.angle_beta   90.00
_cell.angle_gamma   90.00
#
_symmetry.space_group_name_H-M   'P 1'
#
loop_
_entity.id
_entity.type
_entity.pdbx_description
1 polymer ?
#
loop_
_entity_poly.entity_id
_entity_poly.type
_entity_poly.pdbx_seq_one_letter_code
_entity_poly.pdbx_strand_id
1 'polypeptide(L)'
;MKGLKSYLLDSESYDSDEDNNPEDPWAIAQIGLLNNRNVPVTIFDGYGELINAVWNADGQAMLLHDKNLIFRQYYGFVPLMSGLSTTIDITGTITIDLYGSTTISLWNKNAGIKINSTVLMKLDGSISLVSSNNLIGKATTSLHTTGTVNIQFDADFFTVPHLLCTTISHSSFIIKHSYTYSSTKTEKEKHIWNNFTLSGSSLWLNKKISDHCSLLNA
;
A
#
# COMPACT_ATOMS: atom_id res chain seq x y z
N MET A 1 -3.35 -13.74 15.49
CA MET A 1 -4.76 -13.91 15.87
C MET A 1 -4.90 -15.24 16.60
N LYS A 2 -5.54 -15.26 17.76
CA LYS A 2 -5.74 -16.45 18.62
C LYS A 2 -7.17 -16.45 19.21
N GLY A 3 -7.62 -17.59 19.74
CA GLY A 3 -8.87 -17.69 20.50
C GLY A 3 -10.19 -17.60 19.71
N LEU A 4 -10.19 -17.65 18.37
CA LEU A 4 -11.42 -17.51 17.57
C LEU A 4 -12.12 -18.83 17.23
N LYS A 5 -11.46 -19.98 17.38
CA LYS A 5 -12.00 -21.30 17.03
C LYS A 5 -13.25 -21.65 17.85
N SER A 6 -13.27 -21.30 19.13
CA SER A 6 -14.40 -21.53 20.05
C SER A 6 -15.68 -20.77 19.67
N TYR A 7 -15.58 -19.76 18.80
CA TYR A 7 -16.70 -18.90 18.41
C TYR A 7 -17.24 -19.21 17.01
N LEU A 8 -16.60 -20.11 16.26
CA LEU A 8 -17.16 -20.68 15.04
C LEU A 8 -18.13 -21.79 15.45
N LEU A 9 -19.40 -21.65 15.08
CA LEU A 9 -20.50 -22.54 15.47
C LEU A 9 -20.45 -23.95 14.85
N ASP A 10 -19.29 -24.38 14.31
CA ASP A 10 -19.11 -25.75 13.82
C ASP A 10 -18.86 -26.69 15.01
N SER A 11 -19.97 -27.20 15.52
CA SER A 11 -20.01 -28.44 16.28
C SER A 11 -19.54 -29.58 15.38
N GLU A 12 -18.24 -29.90 15.36
CA GLU A 12 -17.69 -31.27 15.18
C GLU A 12 -16.15 -31.25 15.12
N SER A 13 -15.53 -31.27 16.28
CA SER A 13 -14.33 -32.10 16.55
C SER A 13 -14.18 -32.24 18.06
N TYR A 14 -14.84 -33.25 18.61
CA TYR A 14 -14.50 -33.77 19.93
C TYR A 14 -13.17 -34.53 19.82
N ASP A 15 -12.06 -33.80 19.83
CA ASP A 15 -10.81 -34.36 20.34
C ASP A 15 -10.64 -33.81 21.75
N SER A 16 -10.90 -34.69 22.70
CA SER A 16 -10.72 -34.49 24.12
C SER A 16 -9.23 -34.55 24.44
N ASP A 17 -8.55 -33.41 24.45
CA ASP A 17 -7.29 -33.24 25.18
C ASP A 17 -7.26 -31.85 25.84
N GLU A 18 -6.78 -31.86 27.09
CA GLU A 18 -6.82 -30.83 28.11
C GLU A 18 -6.21 -29.48 27.69
N ASP A 19 -7.02 -28.40 27.62
CA ASP A 19 -6.77 -27.09 28.25
C ASP A 19 -8.04 -26.20 28.10
N ASN A 20 -9.10 -26.49 28.87
CA ASN A 20 -10.36 -25.73 28.83
C ASN A 20 -10.28 -24.45 29.67
N ASN A 21 -9.40 -23.54 29.29
CA ASN A 21 -9.70 -22.11 29.45
C ASN A 21 -9.99 -21.56 28.06
N PRO A 22 -11.16 -20.95 27.80
CA PRO A 22 -11.36 -20.25 26.55
C PRO A 22 -10.28 -19.17 26.44
N GLU A 23 -9.28 -19.38 25.59
CA GLU A 23 -8.29 -18.35 25.30
C GLU A 23 -9.04 -17.12 24.82
N ASP A 24 -8.85 -16.00 25.52
CA ASP A 24 -9.47 -14.75 25.15
C ASP A 24 -9.07 -14.37 23.71
N PRO A 25 -10.03 -14.00 22.86
CA PRO A 25 -9.75 -13.73 21.46
C PRO A 25 -8.84 -12.52 21.36
N TRP A 26 -7.75 -12.66 20.60
CA TRP A 26 -6.73 -11.63 20.49
C TRP A 26 -6.24 -11.49 19.05
N ALA A 27 -6.23 -10.27 18.53
CA ALA A 27 -5.67 -9.96 17.22
C ALA A 27 -4.84 -8.68 17.21
N ILE A 28 -3.71 -8.76 16.50
CA ILE A 28 -2.80 -7.64 16.26
C ILE A 28 -2.54 -7.57 14.76
N ALA A 29 -2.55 -6.35 14.23
CA ALA A 29 -2.09 -6.02 12.89
C ALA A 29 -0.77 -5.26 12.95
N GLN A 30 0.14 -5.55 12.02
CA GLN A 30 1.36 -4.79 11.84
C GLN A 30 1.56 -4.49 10.36
N ILE A 31 1.80 -3.22 10.05
CA ILE A 31 2.13 -2.77 8.70
C ILE A 31 3.64 -2.54 8.62
N GLY A 32 4.26 -3.03 7.56
CA GLY A 32 5.67 -2.77 7.25
C GLY A 32 5.82 -2.04 5.93
N LEU A 33 6.77 -1.11 5.86
CA LEU A 33 7.07 -0.33 4.67
C LEU A 33 8.59 -0.12 4.53
N LEU A 34 9.14 -0.39 3.34
CA LEU A 34 10.58 -0.26 3.03
C LEU A 34 11.50 -0.91 4.06
N ASN A 35 11.19 -2.17 4.41
CA ASN A 35 11.92 -2.95 5.42
C ASN A 35 11.87 -2.40 6.86
N ASN A 36 11.11 -1.33 7.10
CA ASN A 36 10.74 -0.89 8.44
C ASN A 36 9.41 -1.52 8.85
N ARG A 37 9.26 -1.85 10.13
CA ARG A 37 8.01 -2.36 10.71
C ARG A 37 7.45 -1.30 11.63
N ASN A 38 6.20 -0.90 11.40
CA ASN A 38 5.52 0.03 12.28
C ASN A 38 5.15 -0.64 13.62
N VAL A 39 4.82 0.18 14.60
CA VAL A 39 4.28 -0.30 15.88
C VAL A 39 3.01 -1.12 15.60
N PRO A 40 2.93 -2.38 16.07
CA PRO A 40 1.73 -3.18 15.91
C PRO A 40 0.53 -2.50 16.59
N VAL A 41 -0.65 -2.63 15.98
CA VAL A 41 -1.91 -2.13 16.50
C VAL A 41 -2.77 -3.32 16.93
N THR A 42 -3.23 -3.30 18.18
CA THR A 42 -4.21 -4.27 18.67
C THR A 42 -5.57 -3.97 18.04
N ILE A 43 -6.17 -4.96 17.40
CA ILE A 43 -7.50 -4.85 16.80
C ILE A 43 -8.56 -5.11 17.88
N PHE A 44 -8.35 -6.15 18.67
CA PHE A 44 -9.15 -6.50 19.83
C PHE A 44 -8.34 -7.34 20.80
N ASP A 45 -8.62 -7.16 22.09
CA ASP A 45 -8.15 -7.95 23.22
C ASP A 45 -9.36 -8.38 24.07
N GLY A 46 -9.71 -9.67 24.00
CA GLY A 46 -10.87 -10.24 24.67
C GLY A 46 -12.18 -10.12 23.90
N TYR A 47 -13.21 -10.82 24.42
CA TYR A 47 -14.50 -10.99 23.74
C TYR A 47 -15.29 -9.68 23.59
N GLY A 48 -15.23 -8.80 24.60
CA GLY A 48 -15.95 -7.52 24.56
C GLY A 48 -15.47 -6.62 23.41
N GLU A 49 -14.15 -6.51 23.23
CA GLU A 49 -13.56 -5.74 22.13
C GLU A 49 -13.79 -6.40 20.78
N LEU A 50 -13.75 -7.74 20.71
CA LEU A 50 -14.09 -8.48 19.50
C LEU A 50 -15.52 -8.15 19.03
N ILE A 51 -16.50 -8.26 19.93
CA ILE A 51 -17.90 -7.98 19.59
C ILE A 51 -18.07 -6.51 19.21
N ASN A 52 -17.41 -5.59 19.90
CA ASN A 52 -17.38 -4.19 19.50
C ASN A 52 -16.81 -4.02 18.08
N ALA A 53 -15.71 -4.69 17.73
CA ALA A 53 -15.13 -4.64 16.39
C ALA A 53 -16.10 -5.19 15.32
N VAL A 54 -16.83 -6.28 15.63
CA VAL A 54 -17.86 -6.84 14.73
C VAL A 54 -19.02 -5.87 14.53
N TRP A 55 -19.51 -5.21 15.59
CA TRP A 55 -20.60 -4.25 15.47
C TRP A 55 -20.21 -2.97 14.72
N ASN A 56 -18.93 -2.58 14.78
CA ASN A 56 -18.39 -1.46 14.02
C ASN A 56 -18.02 -1.83 12.57
N ALA A 57 -18.17 -3.09 12.17
CA ALA A 57 -17.93 -3.54 10.80
C ALA A 57 -19.16 -3.27 9.89
N ASP A 58 -19.49 -2.00 9.72
CA ASP A 58 -20.65 -1.50 8.96
C ASP A 58 -20.37 -1.27 7.46
N GLY A 59 -19.13 -1.53 7.02
CA GLY A 59 -18.68 -1.32 5.66
C GLY A 59 -18.24 0.10 5.32
N GLN A 60 -18.22 1.03 6.28
CA GLN A 60 -17.65 2.34 6.05
C GLN A 60 -16.14 2.26 5.86
N ALA A 61 -15.63 3.01 4.89
CA ALA A 61 -14.20 3.09 4.64
C ALA A 61 -13.55 4.04 5.65
N MET A 62 -12.58 3.53 6.40
CA MET A 62 -11.80 4.27 7.39
C MET A 62 -10.34 4.37 6.94
N LEU A 63 -9.71 5.50 7.25
CA LEU A 63 -8.27 5.68 7.03
C LEU A 63 -7.51 4.79 8.02
N LEU A 64 -6.80 3.79 7.51
CA LEU A 64 -5.98 2.86 8.30
C LEU A 64 -4.54 3.35 8.45
N HIS A 65 -4.01 3.97 7.39
CA HIS A 65 -2.62 4.42 7.38
C HIS A 65 -2.44 5.58 6.39
N ASP A 66 -1.78 6.64 6.83
CA ASP A 66 -1.30 7.73 5.97
C ASP A 66 0.17 7.97 6.33
N LYS A 67 1.04 7.82 5.34
CA LYS A 67 2.47 8.11 5.48
C LYS A 67 3.02 8.74 4.22
N ASN A 68 3.75 9.83 4.43
CA ASN A 68 4.68 10.39 3.46
C ASN A 68 6.10 10.22 3.98
N LEU A 69 6.99 9.69 3.13
CA LEU A 69 8.37 9.42 3.50
C LEU A 69 9.32 9.69 2.34
N ILE A 70 10.52 10.14 2.68
CA ILE A 70 11.64 10.28 1.73
C ILE A 70 12.38 8.95 1.73
N PHE A 71 12.26 8.17 0.65
CA PHE A 71 12.88 6.85 0.54
C PHE A 71 14.33 6.92 0.01
N ARG A 72 14.69 8.03 -0.63
CA ARG A 72 16.03 8.26 -1.16
C ARG A 72 16.36 9.74 -1.12
N GLN A 73 17.50 10.09 -0.55
CA GLN A 73 18.03 11.45 -0.63
C GLN A 73 19.53 11.36 -0.89
N TYR A 74 20.01 12.10 -1.88
CA TYR A 74 21.42 12.19 -2.20
C TYR A 74 21.77 13.62 -2.55
N TYR A 75 22.79 14.14 -1.88
CA TYR A 75 23.37 15.43 -2.19
C TYR A 75 24.87 15.24 -2.39
N GLY A 76 25.36 15.63 -3.55
CA GLY A 76 26.76 15.48 -3.93
C GLY A 76 27.32 16.78 -4.48
N PHE A 77 28.50 17.17 -4.02
CA PHE A 77 29.26 18.28 -4.56
C PHE A 77 30.55 17.73 -5.16
N VAL A 78 30.76 17.97 -6.46
CA VAL A 78 31.90 17.45 -7.21
C VAL A 78 32.63 18.60 -7.87
N PRO A 79 33.87 18.92 -7.46
CA PRO A 79 34.72 19.84 -8.19
C PRO A 79 35.28 19.14 -9.45
N LEU A 80 35.23 19.81 -10.60
CA LEU A 80 35.75 19.32 -11.87
C LEU A 80 37.16 19.86 -12.10
N MET A 81 37.98 19.09 -12.83
CA MET A 81 39.34 19.51 -13.23
C MET A 81 39.36 20.81 -14.04
N SER A 82 38.25 21.19 -14.66
CA SER A 82 38.07 22.45 -15.37
C SER A 82 37.97 23.70 -14.47
N GLY A 83 37.95 23.53 -13.14
CA GLY A 83 37.69 24.61 -12.18
C GLY A 83 36.20 24.91 -11.97
N LEU A 84 35.32 24.18 -12.66
CA LEU A 84 33.87 24.19 -12.45
C LEU A 84 33.50 23.32 -11.25
N SER A 85 32.34 23.59 -10.66
CA SER A 85 31.77 22.75 -9.61
C SER A 85 30.39 22.28 -10.03
N THR A 86 30.11 20.99 -9.85
CA THR A 86 28.79 20.40 -10.09
C THR A 86 28.16 20.02 -8.77
N THR A 87 26.91 20.42 -8.60
CA THR A 87 26.06 19.95 -7.50
C THR A 87 25.02 19.01 -8.05
N ILE A 88 24.86 17.86 -7.40
CA ILE A 88 23.87 16.82 -7.71
C ILE A 88 22.95 16.72 -6.51
N ASP A 89 21.65 16.89 -6.72
CA ASP A 89 20.61 16.73 -5.70
C ASP A 89 19.56 15.76 -6.24
N ILE A 90 19.32 14.66 -5.53
CA ILE A 90 18.33 13.66 -5.87
C ILE A 90 17.47 13.41 -4.63
N THR A 91 16.17 13.63 -4.74
CA THR A 91 15.20 13.40 -3.68
C THR A 91 14.06 12.53 -4.20
N GLY A 92 13.86 11.39 -3.54
CA GLY A 92 12.80 10.42 -3.80
C GLY A 92 11.84 10.37 -2.63
N THR A 93 10.57 10.66 -2.89
CA THR A 93 9.48 10.69 -1.93
C THR A 93 8.40 9.70 -2.32
N ILE A 94 7.82 9.01 -1.35
CA ILE A 94 6.67 8.13 -1.54
C ILE A 94 5.61 8.44 -0.48
N THR A 95 4.36 8.54 -0.93
CA THR A 95 3.18 8.74 -0.09
C THR A 95 2.25 7.55 -0.29
N ILE A 96 1.72 7.04 0.82
CA ILE A 96 0.80 5.90 0.84
C ILE A 96 -0.37 6.25 1.73
N ASP A 97 -1.56 6.21 1.14
CA ASP A 97 -2.82 6.35 1.84
C ASP A 97 -3.56 5.02 1.76
N LEU A 98 -3.87 4.43 2.91
CA LEU A 98 -4.52 3.14 3.04
C LEU A 98 -5.89 3.33 3.69
N TYR A 99 -6.93 2.95 2.95
CA TYR A 99 -8.30 2.92 3.42
C TYR A 99 -8.78 1.48 3.51
N GLY A 100 -9.48 1.15 4.58
CA GLY A 100 -10.08 -0.17 4.78
C GLY A 100 -11.55 -0.04 5.12
N SER A 101 -12.37 -0.92 4.55
CA SER A 101 -13.73 -1.15 5.01
C SER A 101 -13.92 -2.64 5.30
N THR A 102 -14.74 -2.93 6.30
CA THR A 102 -15.07 -4.30 6.69
C THR A 102 -16.56 -4.39 6.94
N THR A 103 -17.20 -5.41 6.37
CA THR A 103 -18.61 -5.74 6.52
C THR A 103 -18.71 -7.14 7.09
N ILE A 104 -19.44 -7.32 8.19
CA ILE A 104 -19.72 -8.64 8.74
C ILE A 104 -21.23 -8.78 8.90
N SER A 105 -21.82 -9.84 8.32
CA SER A 105 -23.22 -10.18 8.52
C SER A 105 -23.33 -11.54 9.19
N LEU A 106 -23.72 -11.54 10.46
CA LEU A 106 -23.99 -12.76 11.22
C LEU A 106 -25.21 -13.51 10.67
N TRP A 107 -26.22 -12.78 10.16
CA TRP A 107 -27.44 -13.36 9.60
C TRP A 107 -27.21 -14.04 8.27
N ASN A 108 -26.50 -13.34 7.36
CA ASN A 108 -26.17 -13.88 6.05
C ASN A 108 -24.92 -14.78 6.08
N LYS A 109 -24.31 -14.95 7.25
CA LYS A 109 -23.06 -15.70 7.47
C LYS A 109 -21.97 -15.33 6.46
N ASN A 110 -21.79 -14.04 6.20
CA ASN A 110 -20.77 -13.56 5.27
C ASN A 110 -19.89 -12.47 5.90
N ALA A 111 -18.68 -12.35 5.35
CA ALA A 111 -17.76 -11.28 5.70
C ALA A 111 -17.12 -10.74 4.42
N GLY A 112 -16.91 -9.44 4.39
CA GLY A 112 -16.28 -8.73 3.29
C GLY A 112 -15.28 -7.72 3.84
N ILE A 113 -14.10 -7.67 3.25
CA ILE A 113 -13.04 -6.72 3.59
C ILE A 113 -12.55 -6.11 2.29
N LYS A 114 -12.52 -4.78 2.23
CA LYS A 114 -11.98 -4.04 1.08
C LYS A 114 -10.89 -3.11 1.57
N ILE A 115 -9.73 -3.18 0.95
CA ILE A 115 -8.57 -2.36 1.26
C ILE A 115 -8.18 -1.63 -0.01
N ASN A 116 -8.27 -0.31 0.00
CA ASN A 116 -7.87 0.56 -1.10
C ASN A 116 -6.62 1.31 -0.67
N SER A 117 -5.52 1.12 -1.41
CA SER A 117 -4.27 1.82 -1.20
C SER A 117 -3.99 2.75 -2.37
N THR A 118 -3.88 4.05 -2.09
CA THR A 118 -3.35 5.03 -3.05
C THR A 118 -1.87 5.19 -2.82
N VAL A 119 -1.07 5.06 -3.87
CA VAL A 119 0.38 5.20 -3.81
C VAL A 119 0.83 6.29 -4.77
N LEU A 120 1.58 7.23 -4.23
CA LEU A 120 2.21 8.31 -4.96
C LEU A 120 3.72 8.22 -4.79
N MET A 121 4.47 8.22 -5.88
CA MET A 121 5.91 8.25 -5.86
C MET A 121 6.39 9.44 -6.68
N LYS A 122 7.37 10.17 -6.15
CA LYS A 122 8.04 11.27 -6.81
C LYS A 122 9.54 11.10 -6.69
N LEU A 123 10.26 11.22 -7.79
CA LEU A 123 11.72 11.24 -7.83
C LEU A 123 12.15 12.49 -8.56
N ASP A 124 12.67 13.45 -7.81
CA ASP A 124 13.24 14.69 -8.31
C ASP A 124 14.76 14.56 -8.34
N GLY A 125 15.37 14.98 -9.45
CA GLY A 125 16.81 15.07 -9.61
C GLY A 125 17.17 16.42 -10.20
N SER A 126 18.20 17.06 -9.67
CA SER A 126 18.76 18.27 -10.24
C SER A 126 20.28 18.23 -10.27
N ILE A 127 20.83 18.71 -11.37
CA ILE A 127 22.26 18.84 -11.58
C ILE A 127 22.52 20.28 -11.98
N SER A 128 23.32 20.99 -11.18
CA SER A 128 23.68 22.38 -11.45
C SER A 128 25.19 22.50 -11.63
N LEU A 129 25.58 23.20 -12.69
CA LEU A 129 26.97 23.56 -12.98
C LEU A 129 27.21 25.00 -12.52
N VAL A 130 28.24 25.20 -11.70
CA VAL A 130 28.59 26.48 -11.10
C VAL A 130 30.06 26.81 -11.40
N SER A 131 30.35 28.08 -11.69
CA SER A 131 31.71 28.62 -11.77
C SER A 131 31.82 29.83 -10.86
N SER A 132 32.72 29.80 -9.87
CA SER A 132 32.98 30.95 -8.97
C SER A 132 31.69 31.61 -8.45
N ASN A 133 30.77 30.79 -7.92
CA ASN A 133 29.42 31.15 -7.44
C ASN A 133 28.38 31.60 -8.50
N ASN A 134 28.73 31.63 -9.79
CA ASN A 134 27.77 31.88 -10.86
C ASN A 134 27.21 30.56 -11.42
N LEU A 135 25.88 30.43 -11.41
CA LEU A 135 25.19 29.29 -12.00
C LEU A 135 25.25 29.39 -13.54
N ILE A 136 25.84 28.38 -14.19
CA ILE A 136 26.00 28.34 -15.65
C ILE A 136 24.83 27.61 -16.30
N GLY A 137 24.40 26.53 -15.68
CA GLY A 137 23.28 25.74 -16.17
C GLY A 137 22.74 24.81 -15.11
N LYS A 138 21.46 24.46 -15.25
CA LYS A 138 20.74 23.55 -14.37
C LYS A 138 19.90 22.61 -15.23
N ALA A 139 20.10 21.32 -15.02
CA ALA A 139 19.21 20.29 -15.52
C ALA A 139 18.38 19.78 -14.35
N THR A 140 17.06 19.70 -14.54
CA THR A 140 16.14 19.10 -13.58
C THR A 140 15.36 18.00 -14.26
N THR A 141 15.16 16.89 -13.56
CA THR A 141 14.31 15.80 -13.99
C THR A 141 13.35 15.50 -12.84
N SER A 142 12.07 15.33 -13.17
CA SER A 142 11.10 14.82 -12.21
C SER A 142 10.40 13.62 -12.80
N LEU A 143 10.27 12.57 -12.00
CA LEU A 143 9.50 11.38 -12.31
C LEU A 143 8.40 11.27 -11.26
N HIS A 144 7.17 11.25 -11.72
CA HIS A 144 5.99 11.12 -10.89
C HIS A 144 5.25 9.84 -11.28
N THR A 145 4.84 9.06 -10.30
CA THR A 145 4.05 7.85 -10.50
C THR A 145 2.90 7.85 -9.51
N THR A 146 1.68 7.69 -10.03
CA THR A 146 0.46 7.60 -9.22
C THR A 146 -0.28 6.34 -9.60
N GLY A 147 -0.83 5.63 -8.62
CA GLY A 147 -1.81 4.59 -8.87
C GLY A 147 -2.50 4.13 -7.60
N THR A 148 -3.48 3.26 -7.77
CA THR A 148 -4.22 2.67 -6.66
C THR A 148 -4.21 1.16 -6.75
N VAL A 149 -4.14 0.50 -5.60
CA VAL A 149 -4.18 -0.94 -5.44
C VAL A 149 -5.39 -1.26 -4.57
N ASN A 150 -6.25 -2.15 -5.06
CA ASN A 150 -7.44 -2.59 -4.37
C ASN A 150 -7.30 -4.07 -4.03
N ILE A 151 -7.48 -4.41 -2.76
CA ILE A 151 -7.50 -5.77 -2.25
C ILE A 151 -8.91 -6.00 -1.71
N GLN A 152 -9.57 -7.04 -2.20
CA GLN A 152 -10.88 -7.43 -1.72
C GLN A 152 -10.83 -8.87 -1.23
N PHE A 153 -11.36 -9.11 -0.05
CA PHE A 153 -11.50 -10.41 0.57
C PHE A 153 -12.96 -10.64 0.91
N ASP A 154 -13.54 -11.70 0.37
CA ASP A 154 -14.92 -12.08 0.62
C ASP A 154 -14.92 -13.51 1.18
N ALA A 155 -15.68 -13.73 2.24
CA ALA A 155 -15.87 -15.01 2.88
C ALA A 155 -17.36 -15.31 3.01
N ASP A 156 -17.76 -16.49 2.55
CA ASP A 156 -19.09 -17.04 2.74
C ASP A 156 -19.00 -18.29 3.62
N PHE A 157 -19.60 -18.18 4.80
CA PHE A 157 -19.69 -19.24 5.79
C PHE A 157 -21.05 -19.96 5.74
N PHE A 158 -21.94 -19.60 4.82
CA PHE A 158 -23.23 -20.27 4.64
C PHE A 158 -23.07 -21.63 3.97
N THR A 159 -22.16 -21.74 3.00
CA THR A 159 -21.91 -22.98 2.24
C THR A 159 -20.80 -23.83 2.88
N VAL A 160 -20.94 -25.16 2.79
CA VAL A 160 -19.92 -26.15 3.17
C VAL A 160 -19.46 -26.86 1.89
N PRO A 161 -18.18 -26.80 1.51
CA PRO A 161 -17.06 -26.12 2.19
C PRO A 161 -17.16 -24.59 2.13
N HIS A 162 -16.68 -23.91 3.18
CA HIS A 162 -16.67 -22.44 3.23
C HIS A 162 -15.90 -21.85 2.05
N LEU A 163 -16.49 -20.84 1.40
CA LEU A 163 -15.91 -20.19 0.25
C LEU A 163 -15.14 -18.94 0.69
N LEU A 164 -13.90 -18.83 0.21
CA LEU A 164 -12.98 -17.76 0.54
C LEU A 164 -12.40 -17.22 -0.76
N CYS A 165 -12.71 -15.98 -1.09
CA CYS A 165 -12.16 -15.30 -2.26
C CYS A 165 -11.25 -14.16 -1.84
N THR A 166 -10.08 -14.08 -2.45
CA THR A 166 -9.20 -12.92 -2.36
C THR A 166 -8.91 -12.45 -3.77
N THR A 167 -9.10 -11.17 -4.03
CA THR A 167 -8.74 -10.54 -5.29
C THR A 167 -7.81 -9.37 -5.02
N ILE A 168 -6.77 -9.26 -5.84
CA ILE A 168 -5.86 -8.12 -5.82
C ILE A 168 -5.90 -7.52 -7.21
N SER A 169 -6.16 -6.23 -7.29
CA SER A 169 -6.19 -5.48 -8.53
C SER A 169 -5.49 -4.15 -8.35
N HIS A 170 -5.00 -3.59 -9.45
CA HIS A 170 -4.48 -2.24 -9.46
C HIS A 170 -5.11 -1.46 -10.60
N SER A 171 -5.32 -0.16 -10.38
CA SER A 171 -5.72 0.76 -11.42
C SER A 171 -4.53 1.11 -12.31
N SER A 172 -4.80 1.80 -13.42
CA SER A 172 -3.75 2.22 -14.33
C SER A 172 -2.77 3.18 -13.65
N PHE A 173 -1.48 2.82 -13.62
CA PHE A 173 -0.45 3.70 -13.09
C PHE A 173 -0.12 4.79 -14.11
N ILE A 174 -0.18 6.05 -13.68
CA ILE A 174 0.19 7.20 -14.50
C ILE A 174 1.62 7.59 -14.15
N ILE A 175 2.53 7.44 -15.11
CA ILE A 175 3.93 7.84 -14.98
C ILE A 175 4.13 9.12 -15.79
N LYS A 176 4.46 10.21 -15.12
CA LYS A 176 4.81 11.49 -15.75
C LYS A 176 6.30 11.73 -15.58
N HIS A 177 7.00 11.92 -16.68
CA HIS A 177 8.40 12.31 -16.70
C HIS A 177 8.51 13.73 -17.24
N SER A 178 9.16 14.61 -16.49
CA SER A 178 9.54 15.93 -16.99
C SER A 178 11.05 16.11 -16.92
N TYR A 179 11.57 16.81 -17.91
CA TYR A 179 12.95 17.20 -18.01
C TYR A 179 13.03 18.66 -18.42
N THR A 180 13.67 19.46 -17.59
CA THR A 180 13.86 20.89 -17.83
C THR A 180 15.34 21.22 -17.78
N TYR A 181 15.84 21.83 -18.84
CA TYR A 181 17.21 22.32 -18.92
C TYR A 181 17.19 23.84 -19.06
N SER A 182 17.91 24.54 -18.19
CA SER A 182 18.12 25.98 -18.25
C SER A 182 19.61 26.31 -18.31
N SER A 183 19.95 27.30 -19.13
CA SER A 183 21.33 27.80 -19.32
C SER A 183 21.32 29.31 -19.23
N THR A 184 22.09 29.85 -18.28
CA THR A 184 22.18 31.30 -18.02
C THR A 184 22.91 32.04 -19.13
N LYS A 185 23.80 31.35 -19.88
CA LYS A 185 24.50 31.94 -21.04
C LYS A 185 23.60 32.17 -22.25
N THR A 186 22.51 31.42 -22.39
CA THR A 186 21.67 31.45 -23.59
C THR A 186 20.24 31.90 -23.33
N GLU A 187 19.87 32.13 -22.06
CA GLU A 187 18.50 32.45 -21.62
C GLU A 187 17.44 31.53 -22.26
N LYS A 188 17.82 30.26 -22.46
CA LYS A 188 17.00 29.24 -23.10
C LYS A 188 16.63 28.21 -22.07
N GLU A 189 15.34 28.02 -21.90
CA GLU A 189 14.74 26.94 -21.14
C GLU A 189 14.11 25.95 -22.12
N LYS A 190 14.49 24.68 -22.01
CA LYS A 190 13.87 23.60 -22.78
C LYS A 190 13.15 22.68 -21.82
N HIS A 191 11.83 22.59 -21.97
CA HIS A 191 10.98 21.69 -21.21
C HIS A 191 10.51 20.55 -22.09
N ILE A 192 10.75 19.31 -21.65
CA ILE A 192 10.26 18.09 -22.31
C ILE A 192 9.42 17.35 -21.27
N TRP A 193 8.21 16.96 -21.65
CA TRP A 193 7.36 16.13 -20.81
C TRP A 193 6.93 14.90 -21.61
N ASN A 194 6.89 13.76 -20.93
CA ASN A 194 6.36 12.54 -21.49
C ASN A 194 5.46 11.88 -20.45
N ASN A 195 4.31 11.40 -20.90
CA ASN A 195 3.36 10.69 -20.06
C ASN A 195 3.23 9.27 -20.57
N PHE A 196 3.42 8.31 -19.68
CA PHE A 196 3.22 6.90 -19.95
C PHE A 196 2.18 6.35 -18.99
N THR A 197 1.24 5.58 -19.51
CA THR A 197 0.21 4.92 -18.70
C THR A 197 0.41 3.43 -18.74
N LEU A 198 0.60 2.82 -17.57
CA LEU A 198 0.57 1.36 -17.44
C LEU A 198 -0.87 0.96 -17.18
N SER A 199 -1.44 0.10 -18.03
CA SER A 199 -2.81 -0.38 -17.86
C SER A 199 -2.95 -1.16 -16.55
N GLY A 200 -4.04 -0.91 -15.82
CA GLY A 200 -4.39 -1.68 -14.64
C GLY A 200 -4.73 -3.14 -14.98
N SER A 201 -4.47 -4.05 -14.04
CA SER A 201 -4.86 -5.45 -14.16
C SER A 201 -5.14 -6.08 -12.79
N SER A 202 -5.86 -7.21 -12.82
CA SER A 202 -5.97 -8.10 -11.65
C SER A 202 -4.79 -9.06 -11.61
N LEU A 203 -4.30 -9.31 -10.41
CA LEU A 203 -3.23 -10.27 -10.17
C LEU A 203 -3.85 -11.65 -9.96
N TRP A 204 -3.35 -12.63 -10.72
CA TRP A 204 -3.71 -14.02 -10.51
C TRP A 204 -3.00 -14.56 -9.27
N LEU A 205 -3.77 -15.12 -8.34
CA LEU A 205 -3.28 -15.72 -7.09
C LEU A 205 -3.12 -17.24 -7.26
N ASN A 206 -3.06 -17.97 -6.16
CA ASN A 206 -3.06 -19.43 -6.20
C ASN A 206 -4.34 -19.95 -6.87
N LYS A 207 -4.21 -20.98 -7.72
CA LYS A 207 -5.34 -21.65 -8.38
C LYS A 207 -6.48 -22.00 -7.41
N LYS A 208 -6.18 -22.50 -6.21
CA LYS A 208 -7.21 -22.84 -5.20
C LYS A 208 -8.02 -21.62 -4.76
N ILE A 209 -7.39 -20.45 -4.63
CA ILE A 209 -8.06 -19.18 -4.29
C ILE A 209 -8.89 -18.70 -5.48
N SER A 210 -8.34 -18.78 -6.69
CA SER A 210 -9.07 -18.39 -7.91
C SER A 210 -10.29 -19.28 -8.19
N ASP A 211 -10.21 -20.58 -7.90
CA ASP A 211 -11.33 -21.51 -8.05
C ASP A 211 -12.47 -21.14 -7.07
N HIS A 212 -12.15 -20.83 -5.81
CA HIS A 212 -13.15 -20.33 -4.84
C HIS A 212 -13.77 -18.99 -5.27
N CYS A 213 -12.97 -18.07 -5.82
CA CYS A 213 -13.48 -16.81 -6.38
C CYS A 213 -14.40 -17.00 -7.58
N SER A 214 -14.18 -18.04 -8.39
CA SER A 214 -15.07 -18.36 -9.51
C SER A 214 -16.43 -18.86 -9.03
N LEU A 215 -16.45 -19.64 -7.95
CA LEU A 215 -17.67 -20.17 -7.34
C LEU A 215 -18.49 -19.09 -6.62
N LEU A 216 -17.83 -18.09 -6.02
CA LEU A 216 -18.50 -16.96 -5.36
C LEU A 216 -19.11 -15.95 -6.34
N ASN A 217 -18.61 -15.89 -7.58
CA ASN A 217 -19.07 -14.97 -8.62
C ASN A 217 -19.92 -15.65 -9.70
N ALA A 218 -20.26 -16.93 -9.53
CA ALA A 218 -21.11 -17.72 -10.43
C ALA A 218 -22.58 -17.62 -10.03
#